data_AF-A0AAU3DYM2-F1
#
_entry.id   AF-A0AAU3DYM2-F1
#
_cell.length_a   1.000
_cell.length_b   1.000
_cell.length_c   1.000
_cell.angle_alpha   90.00
_cell.angle_beta   90.00
_cell.angle_gamma   90.00
#
_symmetry.space_group_name_H-M   'P 1'
#
loop_
_entity.id
_entity.type
_entity.pdbx_description
1 polymer ?
#
loop_
_entity_poly.entity_id
_entity_poly.type
_entity_poly.pdbx_seq_one_letter_code
_entity_poly.pdbx_strand_id
1 'polypeptide(L)'
;MAVAAALALTVTPTGAPPVRAAQAAASQVVSFTVGQDGRLYLASSAGITPFGSTAVAPPNAGVGAARQPDGNVAAFVIGTQGGLVAAVTSSATSNISVYRDGAAGLAPPGAKVSAVTDSAGYLHVFFAGTDGAIYSASYNRLVRPGSGPQRVSAPGLAPPGAVVAAARQSTMPGVVFVGADGALTSVWRTSAGTWATIPAGPAGLAPPGGGVAVAATAGVQAYVAGLDGRIWQVGFTFTPLPDPWQPVAITGAGAAPPGARLAAAQFTGGPSNVFFAGSDGAVRVVTNMAGGWQQSVTTATGAAKPGGPLAIVAVDDYLYSAWCGNDLWWWLYWWWRRPPPPPPWWGDPFTLPLNQPIEYGAEVAITLYR
;
A
#
# COMPACT_ATOMS: atom_id res chain seq x y z
N MET A 1 -43.31 33.39 36.73
CA MET A 1 -43.03 32.71 35.44
C MET A 1 -41.72 33.26 34.91
N ALA A 2 -40.66 32.46 34.89
CA ALA A 2 -39.38 32.85 34.32
C ALA A 2 -38.98 31.76 33.33
N VAL A 3 -39.00 32.10 32.05
CA VAL A 3 -38.61 31.24 30.93
C VAL A 3 -37.09 31.29 30.84
N ALA A 4 -36.42 30.18 31.13
CA ALA A 4 -34.99 30.02 30.89
C ALA A 4 -34.80 29.74 29.38
N ALA A 5 -34.22 30.71 28.67
CA ALA A 5 -33.80 30.55 27.29
C ALA A 5 -32.52 29.69 27.26
N ALA A 6 -32.59 28.51 26.66
CA ALA A 6 -31.42 27.71 26.34
C ALA A 6 -30.67 28.38 25.17
N LEU A 7 -29.46 28.90 25.41
CA LEU A 7 -28.53 29.26 24.35
C LEU A 7 -28.04 27.98 23.67
N ALA A 8 -28.55 27.71 22.47
CA ALA A 8 -27.90 26.78 21.55
C ALA A 8 -26.63 27.46 21.01
N LEU A 9 -25.46 27.02 21.48
CA LEU A 9 -24.19 27.43 20.91
C LEU A 9 -24.05 26.76 19.53
N THR A 10 -24.45 27.46 18.46
CA THR A 10 -24.11 27.06 17.10
C THR A 10 -22.61 27.29 16.91
N VAL A 11 -21.82 26.22 17.07
CA VAL A 11 -20.42 26.22 16.67
C VAL A 11 -20.38 26.17 15.15
N THR A 12 -20.23 27.33 14.51
CA THR A 12 -19.81 27.40 13.11
C THR A 12 -18.41 26.79 12.99
N PRO A 13 -18.19 25.79 12.13
CA PRO A 13 -16.86 25.22 11.93
C PRO A 13 -15.95 26.30 11.35
N THR A 14 -15.01 26.78 12.16
CA THR A 14 -13.99 27.74 11.73
C THR A 14 -13.00 27.03 10.81
N GLY A 15 -13.21 27.19 9.50
CA GLY A 15 -12.19 27.09 8.45
C GLY A 15 -11.66 25.68 8.16
N ALA A 16 -12.39 24.91 7.36
CA ALA A 16 -11.83 23.84 6.54
C ALA A 16 -10.59 24.36 5.77
N PRO A 17 -9.56 23.53 5.49
CA PRO A 17 -8.51 23.94 4.56
C PRO A 17 -9.15 24.39 3.25
N PRO A 18 -8.60 25.41 2.56
CA PRO A 18 -9.15 25.81 1.28
C PRO A 18 -9.09 24.60 0.35
N VAL A 19 -10.27 24.15 -0.10
CA VAL A 19 -10.49 23.03 -1.03
C VAL A 19 -9.44 23.00 -2.17
N ARG A 20 -8.94 24.18 -2.58
CA ARG A 20 -7.85 24.35 -3.55
C ARG A 20 -6.50 23.71 -3.19
N ALA A 21 -6.06 23.72 -1.93
CA ALA A 21 -4.75 23.16 -1.55
C ALA A 21 -4.77 21.62 -1.54
N ALA A 22 -5.86 21.03 -1.05
CA ALA A 22 -6.12 19.60 -1.13
C ALA A 22 -6.31 19.12 -2.60
N GLN A 23 -6.98 19.93 -3.43
CA GLN A 23 -7.09 19.67 -4.87
C GLN A 23 -5.74 19.78 -5.61
N ALA A 24 -4.88 20.73 -5.23
CA ALA A 24 -3.55 20.89 -5.83
C ALA A 24 -2.63 19.71 -5.51
N ALA A 25 -2.61 19.24 -4.26
CA ALA A 25 -1.85 18.04 -3.88
C ALA A 25 -2.49 16.76 -4.46
N ALA A 26 -3.82 16.67 -4.60
CA ALA A 26 -4.49 15.56 -5.31
C ALA A 26 -4.15 15.49 -6.80
N SER A 27 -3.74 16.60 -7.43
CA SER A 27 -3.28 16.58 -8.82
C SER A 27 -1.95 15.84 -9.02
N GLN A 28 -1.23 15.58 -7.92
CA GLN A 28 0.03 14.85 -7.92
C GLN A 28 -0.14 13.37 -7.57
N VAL A 29 -1.35 12.89 -7.31
CA VAL A 29 -1.55 11.50 -6.91
C VAL A 29 -2.35 10.75 -7.95
N VAL A 30 -1.88 9.55 -8.26
CA VAL A 30 -2.54 8.63 -9.18
C VAL A 30 -2.61 7.26 -8.55
N SER A 31 -3.64 6.53 -8.91
CA SER A 31 -3.80 5.15 -8.47
C SER A 31 -4.06 4.22 -9.63
N PHE A 32 -3.77 2.94 -9.40
CA PHE A 32 -3.85 1.89 -10.41
C PHE A 32 -4.65 0.71 -9.88
N THR A 33 -5.37 0.07 -10.80
CA THR A 33 -6.07 -1.20 -10.56
C THR A 33 -6.14 -2.00 -11.86
N VAL A 34 -6.51 -3.29 -11.74
CA VAL A 34 -6.77 -4.16 -12.89
C VAL A 34 -8.27 -4.43 -12.96
N GLY A 35 -8.89 -4.06 -14.08
CA GLY A 35 -10.31 -4.30 -14.31
C GLY A 35 -10.65 -5.76 -14.59
N GLN A 36 -11.94 -6.07 -14.64
CA GLN A 36 -12.49 -7.38 -15.01
C GLN A 36 -12.17 -7.77 -16.45
N ASP A 37 -11.86 -6.79 -17.31
CA ASP A 37 -11.38 -7.02 -18.67
C ASP A 37 -9.86 -7.30 -18.75
N GLY A 38 -9.17 -7.36 -17.60
CA GLY A 38 -7.75 -7.63 -17.47
C GLY A 38 -6.85 -6.45 -17.86
N ARG A 39 -7.43 -5.28 -18.13
CA ARG A 39 -6.68 -4.04 -18.43
C ARG A 39 -6.31 -3.29 -17.16
N LEU A 40 -5.22 -2.54 -17.24
CA LEU A 40 -4.87 -1.58 -16.21
C LEU A 40 -5.74 -0.32 -16.35
N TYR A 41 -6.15 0.23 -15.23
CA TYR A 41 -6.85 1.50 -15.12
C TYR A 41 -6.05 2.45 -14.25
N LEU A 42 -6.06 3.74 -14.61
CA LEU A 42 -5.50 4.83 -13.83
C LEU A 42 -6.64 5.68 -13.31
N ALA A 43 -6.66 5.92 -12.00
CA ALA A 43 -7.53 6.87 -11.34
C ALA A 43 -6.73 8.12 -10.93
N SER A 44 -7.27 9.29 -11.27
CA SER A 44 -6.72 10.60 -10.88
C SER A 44 -7.86 11.54 -10.48
N SER A 45 -7.53 12.75 -10.04
CA SER A 45 -8.55 13.80 -9.78
C SER A 45 -9.41 14.16 -10.99
N ALA A 46 -8.98 13.83 -12.22
CA ALA A 46 -9.75 14.03 -13.44
C ALA A 46 -10.72 12.87 -13.76
N GLY A 47 -10.65 11.75 -13.04
CA GLY A 47 -11.46 10.56 -13.27
C GLY A 47 -10.63 9.29 -13.51
N ILE A 48 -11.32 8.23 -13.93
CA ILE A 48 -10.75 6.90 -14.16
C ILE A 48 -10.70 6.63 -15.66
N THR A 49 -9.51 6.29 -16.17
CA THR A 49 -9.29 6.01 -17.59
C THR A 49 -8.49 4.71 -17.78
N PRO A 50 -8.66 4.01 -18.91
CA PRO A 50 -7.80 2.88 -19.25
C PRO A 50 -6.32 3.32 -19.30
N PHE A 51 -5.47 2.61 -18.58
CA PHE A 51 -4.02 2.78 -18.59
C PHE A 51 -3.39 1.82 -19.59
N GLY A 52 -3.66 2.09 -20.87
CA GLY A 52 -3.33 1.23 -22.00
C GLY A 52 -4.56 0.44 -22.47
N SER A 53 -4.50 -0.09 -23.69
CA SER A 53 -5.61 -0.79 -24.34
C SER A 53 -5.50 -2.33 -24.26
N THR A 54 -4.40 -2.84 -23.72
CA THR A 54 -4.06 -4.27 -23.75
C THR A 54 -4.42 -4.92 -22.42
N ALA A 55 -5.10 -6.07 -22.47
CA ALA A 55 -5.28 -6.92 -21.29
C ALA A 55 -3.93 -7.55 -20.92
N VAL A 56 -3.49 -7.34 -19.68
CA VAL A 56 -2.14 -7.70 -19.23
C VAL A 56 -2.13 -8.71 -18.08
N ALA A 57 -3.21 -8.78 -17.31
CA ALA A 57 -3.28 -9.62 -16.12
C ALA A 57 -4.71 -10.17 -15.92
N PRO A 58 -4.87 -11.23 -15.10
CA PRO A 58 -6.20 -11.68 -14.68
C PRO A 58 -6.94 -10.58 -13.90
N PRO A 59 -8.28 -10.61 -13.86
CA PRO A 59 -9.06 -9.75 -12.97
C PRO A 59 -8.53 -9.79 -11.53
N ASN A 60 -8.43 -8.62 -10.89
CA ASN A 60 -7.96 -8.48 -9.49
C ASN A 60 -6.54 -8.95 -9.23
N ALA A 61 -5.74 -9.02 -10.29
CA ALA A 61 -4.31 -9.17 -10.15
C ALA A 61 -3.77 -8.12 -9.17
N GLY A 62 -2.82 -8.54 -8.33
CA GLY A 62 -2.05 -7.61 -7.54
C GLY A 62 -1.43 -6.55 -8.42
N VAL A 63 -1.51 -5.30 -7.98
CA VAL A 63 -0.91 -4.16 -8.65
C VAL A 63 0.05 -3.47 -7.69
N GLY A 64 1.22 -3.10 -8.20
CA GLY A 64 2.20 -2.28 -7.51
C GLY A 64 2.46 -1.04 -8.37
N ALA A 65 2.68 0.11 -7.74
CA ALA A 65 2.94 1.34 -8.48
C ALA A 65 4.06 2.13 -7.81
N ALA A 66 4.84 2.81 -8.61
CA ALA A 66 5.93 3.66 -8.12
C ALA A 66 6.26 4.77 -9.12
N ARG A 67 6.76 5.88 -8.57
CA ARG A 67 7.27 7.02 -9.34
C ARG A 67 8.65 6.70 -9.89
N GLN A 68 8.85 6.89 -11.18
CA GLN A 68 10.14 6.78 -11.84
C GLN A 68 11.01 8.01 -11.56
N PRO A 69 12.33 7.93 -11.73
CA PRO A 69 13.24 9.07 -11.48
C PRO A 69 12.96 10.29 -12.36
N ASP A 70 12.46 10.05 -13.57
CA ASP A 70 12.11 11.09 -14.53
C ASP A 70 10.72 11.72 -14.26
N GLY A 71 10.09 11.39 -13.14
CA GLY A 71 8.78 11.92 -12.72
C GLY A 71 7.58 11.21 -13.34
N ASN A 72 7.80 10.26 -14.25
CA ASN A 72 6.76 9.38 -14.77
C ASN A 72 6.32 8.37 -13.71
N VAL A 73 5.27 7.61 -14.03
CA VAL A 73 4.77 6.53 -13.17
C VAL A 73 4.88 5.19 -13.88
N ALA A 74 5.04 4.14 -13.08
CA ALA A 74 5.05 2.77 -13.54
C ALA A 74 4.07 1.96 -12.70
N ALA A 75 3.26 1.14 -13.37
CA ALA A 75 2.39 0.15 -12.76
C ALA A 75 2.90 -1.26 -13.11
N PHE A 76 2.90 -2.14 -12.12
CA PHE A 76 3.42 -3.50 -12.20
C PHE A 76 2.34 -4.49 -11.84
N VAL A 77 2.28 -5.60 -12.59
CA VAL A 77 1.38 -6.72 -12.33
C VAL A 77 2.08 -8.03 -12.66
N ILE A 78 1.66 -9.13 -12.04
CA ILE A 78 1.98 -10.46 -12.53
C ILE A 78 0.93 -10.84 -13.56
N GLY A 79 1.35 -10.91 -14.82
CA GLY A 79 0.43 -11.06 -15.95
C GLY A 79 -0.20 -12.46 -16.05
N THR A 80 -1.07 -12.64 -17.04
CA THR A 80 -1.76 -13.93 -17.29
C THR A 80 -0.78 -15.09 -17.54
N GLN A 81 0.42 -14.78 -18.03
CA GLN A 81 1.52 -15.71 -18.23
C GLN A 81 2.31 -16.04 -16.95
N GLY A 82 1.99 -15.44 -15.80
CA GLY A 82 2.75 -15.63 -14.56
C GLY A 82 4.13 -14.96 -14.52
N GLY A 83 4.40 -14.04 -15.45
CA GLY A 83 5.63 -13.23 -15.47
C GLY A 83 5.35 -11.77 -15.14
N LEU A 84 6.38 -10.99 -14.82
CA LEU A 84 6.23 -9.56 -14.53
C LEU A 84 5.83 -8.79 -15.79
N VAL A 85 4.83 -7.93 -15.67
CA VAL A 85 4.44 -6.96 -16.68
C VAL A 85 4.52 -5.57 -16.07
N ALA A 86 5.14 -4.64 -16.80
CA ALA A 86 5.23 -3.26 -16.43
C ALA A 86 4.57 -2.36 -17.48
N ALA A 87 3.67 -1.49 -17.05
CA ALA A 87 3.10 -0.43 -17.88
C ALA A 87 3.64 0.91 -17.40
N VAL A 88 4.19 1.71 -18.32
CA VAL A 88 4.83 2.99 -18.00
C VAL A 88 4.31 4.12 -18.86
N THR A 89 4.23 5.32 -18.29
CA THR A 89 4.09 6.55 -19.09
C THR A 89 5.44 6.91 -19.70
N SER A 90 5.48 7.12 -21.01
CA SER A 90 6.66 7.65 -21.69
C SER A 90 6.59 9.16 -21.80
N SER A 91 7.52 9.88 -21.18
CA SER A 91 7.62 11.35 -21.31
C SER A 91 7.96 11.81 -22.74
N ALA A 92 8.50 10.92 -23.59
CA ALA A 92 8.87 11.26 -24.96
C ALA A 92 7.69 11.24 -25.95
N THR A 93 6.64 10.46 -25.66
CA THR A 93 5.54 10.21 -26.60
C THR A 93 4.15 10.41 -26.01
N SER A 94 4.04 10.64 -24.70
CA SER A 94 2.78 10.64 -23.93
C SER A 94 1.97 9.35 -24.04
N ASN A 95 2.51 8.32 -24.70
CA ASN A 95 1.89 7.01 -24.84
C ASN A 95 2.27 6.11 -23.66
N ILE A 96 1.42 5.11 -23.43
CA ILE A 96 1.67 4.06 -22.47
C ILE A 96 2.40 2.92 -23.17
N SER A 97 3.57 2.56 -22.64
CA SER A 97 4.33 1.40 -23.10
C SER A 97 4.13 0.24 -22.12
N VAL A 98 3.89 -0.96 -22.66
CA VAL A 98 3.75 -2.18 -21.86
C VAL A 98 4.91 -3.12 -22.19
N TYR A 99 5.61 -3.55 -21.15
CA TYR A 99 6.76 -4.45 -21.22
C TYR A 99 6.47 -5.72 -20.44
N ARG A 100 6.79 -6.88 -21.03
CA ARG A 100 6.93 -8.13 -20.28
C ARG A 100 8.39 -8.24 -19.88
N ASP A 101 8.66 -8.46 -18.60
CA ASP A 101 10.02 -8.51 -18.07
C ASP A 101 10.28 -9.88 -17.41
N GLY A 102 11.23 -10.62 -17.99
CA GLY A 102 11.58 -11.98 -17.57
C GLY A 102 10.65 -13.08 -18.08
N ALA A 103 10.85 -14.28 -17.53
CA ALA A 103 10.19 -15.50 -17.98
C ALA A 103 8.71 -15.57 -17.59
N ALA A 104 7.94 -16.36 -18.33
CA ALA A 104 6.60 -16.79 -17.90
C ALA A 104 6.69 -17.81 -16.75
N GLY A 105 5.62 -17.95 -15.97
CA GLY A 105 5.49 -18.96 -14.92
C GLY A 105 6.34 -18.71 -13.66
N LEU A 106 6.92 -17.51 -13.48
CA LEU A 106 7.70 -17.17 -12.28
C LEU A 106 6.83 -17.10 -11.03
N ALA A 107 5.60 -16.63 -11.16
CA ALA A 107 4.63 -16.47 -10.07
C ALA A 107 3.22 -16.89 -10.53
N PRO A 108 2.31 -17.22 -9.59
CA PRO A 108 0.90 -17.41 -9.92
C PRO A 108 0.35 -16.20 -10.69
N PRO A 109 -0.39 -16.37 -11.80
CA PRO A 109 -1.00 -15.26 -12.51
C PRO A 109 -1.84 -14.38 -11.57
N GLY A 110 -1.60 -13.06 -11.60
CA GLY A 110 -2.25 -12.12 -10.70
C GLY A 110 -1.73 -12.09 -9.26
N ALA A 111 -0.60 -12.74 -8.97
CA ALA A 111 0.08 -12.67 -7.69
C ALA A 111 0.35 -11.23 -7.23
N LYS A 112 0.49 -11.05 -5.91
CA LYS A 112 0.73 -9.74 -5.32
C LYS A 112 2.14 -9.25 -5.64
N VAL A 113 2.22 -7.96 -5.94
CA VAL A 113 3.45 -7.28 -6.32
C VAL A 113 3.50 -5.95 -5.59
N SER A 114 4.69 -5.57 -5.14
CA SER A 114 4.93 -4.28 -4.50
C SER A 114 6.14 -3.63 -5.16
N ALA A 115 6.08 -2.31 -5.32
CA ALA A 115 7.14 -1.54 -5.93
C ALA A 115 7.53 -0.35 -5.04
N VAL A 116 8.80 0.03 -5.08
CA VAL A 116 9.33 1.20 -4.36
C VAL A 116 10.48 1.81 -5.16
N THR A 117 10.61 3.13 -5.10
CA THR A 117 11.75 3.84 -5.67
C THR A 117 12.70 4.25 -4.55
N ASP A 118 13.98 3.93 -4.71
CA ASP A 118 15.02 4.27 -3.75
C ASP A 118 15.52 5.72 -3.89
N SER A 119 16.35 6.16 -2.94
CA SER A 119 16.90 7.51 -2.93
C SER A 119 17.93 7.77 -4.04
N ALA A 120 18.43 6.74 -4.71
CA ALA A 120 19.28 6.85 -5.89
C ALA A 120 18.48 6.86 -7.20
N GLY A 121 17.15 6.74 -7.13
CA GLY A 121 16.28 6.66 -8.29
C GLY A 121 16.21 5.27 -8.91
N TYR A 122 16.58 4.21 -8.23
CA TYR A 122 16.26 2.87 -8.73
C TYR A 122 14.87 2.47 -8.30
N LEU A 123 14.10 1.99 -9.27
CA LEU A 123 12.83 1.35 -9.04
C LEU A 123 13.07 -0.12 -8.73
N HIS A 124 12.48 -0.63 -7.66
CA HIS A 124 12.57 -2.02 -7.23
C HIS A 124 11.19 -2.62 -7.11
N VAL A 125 11.01 -3.81 -7.67
CA VAL A 125 9.73 -4.53 -7.72
C VAL A 125 9.93 -5.90 -7.11
N PHE A 126 9.02 -6.30 -6.21
CA PHE A 126 9.10 -7.56 -5.47
C PHE A 126 7.79 -8.34 -5.56
N PHE A 127 7.89 -9.67 -5.60
CA PHE A 127 6.76 -10.59 -5.55
C PHE A 127 7.21 -11.98 -5.09
N ALA A 128 6.27 -12.79 -4.59
CA ALA A 128 6.49 -14.19 -4.24
C ALA A 128 6.22 -15.11 -5.45
N GLY A 129 7.20 -15.94 -5.81
CA GLY A 129 7.15 -16.86 -6.93
C GLY A 129 6.33 -18.12 -6.68
N THR A 130 6.15 -18.94 -7.71
CA THR A 130 5.46 -20.25 -7.60
C THR A 130 6.20 -21.24 -6.71
N ASP A 131 7.52 -21.08 -6.58
CA ASP A 131 8.41 -21.86 -5.72
C ASP A 131 8.43 -21.35 -4.26
N GLY A 132 7.67 -20.30 -3.95
CA GLY A 132 7.66 -19.66 -2.63
C GLY A 132 8.91 -18.82 -2.32
N ALA A 133 9.82 -18.64 -3.29
CA ALA A 133 10.91 -17.69 -3.14
C ALA A 133 10.44 -16.26 -3.47
N ILE A 134 11.17 -15.28 -2.94
CA ILE A 134 10.99 -13.88 -3.31
C ILE A 134 11.81 -13.59 -4.57
N TYR A 135 11.19 -12.91 -5.51
CA TYR A 135 11.82 -12.40 -6.72
C TYR A 135 11.90 -10.87 -6.67
N SER A 136 12.94 -10.31 -7.28
CA SER A 136 13.14 -8.87 -7.41
C SER A 136 13.56 -8.48 -8.83
N ALA A 137 13.00 -7.39 -9.35
CA ALA A 137 13.50 -6.70 -10.54
C ALA A 137 13.84 -5.26 -10.18
N SER A 138 14.86 -4.68 -10.84
CA SER A 138 15.29 -3.31 -10.59
C SER A 138 15.61 -2.54 -11.86
N TYR A 139 15.32 -1.23 -11.86
CA TYR A 139 15.45 -0.37 -13.04
C TYR A 139 15.98 1.01 -12.65
N ASN A 140 17.02 1.48 -13.33
CA ASN A 140 17.46 2.88 -13.26
C ASN A 140 16.55 3.82 -14.08
N ARG A 141 15.97 3.30 -15.16
CA ARG A 141 14.95 3.93 -15.97
C ARG A 141 14.20 2.87 -16.76
N LEU A 142 12.88 2.80 -16.60
CA LEU A 142 12.09 1.75 -17.23
C LEU A 142 11.67 2.14 -18.66
N VAL A 143 12.65 2.23 -19.55
CA VAL A 143 12.45 2.50 -20.99
C VAL A 143 12.47 1.23 -21.84
N ARG A 144 12.96 0.10 -21.30
CA ARG A 144 12.97 -1.24 -21.91
C ARG A 144 12.95 -2.31 -20.80
N PRO A 145 12.56 -3.57 -21.09
CA PRO A 145 12.70 -4.68 -20.13
C PRO A 145 14.13 -4.76 -19.59
N GLY A 146 14.27 -5.07 -18.30
CA GLY A 146 15.58 -5.22 -17.65
C GLY A 146 16.16 -6.62 -17.89
N SER A 147 16.97 -7.12 -16.97
CA SER A 147 17.42 -8.52 -16.98
C SER A 147 16.34 -9.53 -16.55
N GLY A 148 15.09 -9.08 -16.38
CA GLY A 148 14.02 -9.84 -15.74
C GLY A 148 14.19 -10.00 -14.22
N PRO A 149 13.11 -10.39 -13.53
CA PRO A 149 13.15 -10.69 -12.10
C PRO A 149 14.16 -11.79 -11.76
N GLN A 150 14.94 -11.57 -10.71
CA GLN A 150 15.89 -12.53 -10.16
C GLN A 150 15.36 -13.07 -8.84
N ARG A 151 15.59 -14.36 -8.57
CA ARG A 151 15.29 -14.94 -7.26
C ARG A 151 16.27 -14.38 -6.22
N VAL A 152 15.75 -13.82 -5.13
CA VAL A 152 16.55 -13.14 -4.09
C VAL A 152 16.47 -13.82 -2.72
N SER A 153 15.71 -14.91 -2.61
CA SER A 153 15.63 -15.74 -1.40
C SER A 153 15.66 -17.24 -1.73
N ALA A 154 15.71 -18.06 -0.68
CA ALA A 154 15.49 -19.49 -0.81
C ALA A 154 14.01 -19.79 -1.19
N PRO A 155 13.75 -20.90 -1.92
CA PRO A 155 12.41 -21.45 -2.13
C PRO A 155 11.71 -21.82 -0.82
N GLY A 156 10.37 -21.83 -0.83
CA GLY A 156 9.53 -22.22 0.32
C GLY A 156 9.48 -21.19 1.45
N LEU A 157 10.09 -20.01 1.30
CA LEU A 157 10.14 -18.98 2.34
C LEU A 157 8.78 -18.32 2.58
N ALA A 158 7.99 -18.15 1.52
CA ALA A 158 6.63 -17.62 1.56
C ALA A 158 5.67 -18.53 0.79
N PRO A 159 4.35 -18.50 1.08
CA PRO A 159 3.37 -19.11 0.19
C PRO A 159 3.42 -18.51 -1.22
N PRO A 160 3.18 -19.29 -2.29
CA PRO A 160 3.14 -18.76 -3.64
C PRO A 160 2.16 -17.59 -3.80
N GLY A 161 2.63 -16.48 -4.38
CA GLY A 161 1.83 -15.27 -4.58
C GLY A 161 1.43 -14.51 -3.30
N ALA A 162 2.08 -14.79 -2.17
CA ALA A 162 1.91 -14.10 -0.89
C ALA A 162 1.98 -12.57 -1.03
N VAL A 163 1.30 -11.87 -0.11
CA VAL A 163 1.40 -10.42 0.02
C VAL A 163 2.83 -10.05 0.43
N VAL A 164 3.38 -9.06 -0.25
CA VAL A 164 4.70 -8.51 0.04
C VAL A 164 4.62 -6.99 0.16
N ALA A 165 5.40 -6.40 1.05
CA ALA A 165 5.51 -4.96 1.21
C ALA A 165 6.94 -4.51 0.92
N ALA A 166 7.12 -3.87 -0.23
CA ALA A 166 8.41 -3.32 -0.63
C ALA A 166 8.77 -2.12 0.26
N ALA A 167 10.05 -2.01 0.59
CA ALA A 167 10.56 -0.97 1.45
C ALA A 167 11.99 -0.61 1.07
N ARG A 168 12.46 0.51 1.60
CA ARG A 168 13.85 0.95 1.45
C ARG A 168 14.38 1.46 2.77
N GLN A 169 15.67 1.25 2.99
CA GLN A 169 16.43 2.04 3.94
C GLN A 169 17.58 2.69 3.18
N SER A 170 17.58 4.02 3.09
CA SER A 170 18.50 4.74 2.21
C SER A 170 18.40 4.18 0.77
N THR A 171 19.52 3.73 0.20
CA THR A 171 19.63 3.09 -1.12
C THR A 171 19.47 1.57 -1.10
N MET A 172 19.24 0.96 0.06
CA MET A 172 19.09 -0.49 0.19
C MET A 172 17.61 -0.87 0.05
N PRO A 173 17.19 -1.50 -1.07
CA PRO A 173 15.84 -2.01 -1.21
C PRO A 173 15.66 -3.31 -0.44
N GLY A 174 14.43 -3.58 -0.08
CA GLY A 174 14.04 -4.87 0.44
C GLY A 174 12.53 -5.01 0.52
N VAL A 175 12.12 -6.08 1.17
CA VAL A 175 10.73 -6.49 1.21
C VAL A 175 10.43 -7.21 2.51
N VAL A 176 9.25 -6.95 3.05
CA VAL A 176 8.72 -7.58 4.25
C VAL A 176 7.46 -8.37 3.91
N PHE A 177 7.31 -9.56 4.48
CA PHE A 177 6.19 -10.46 4.21
C PHE A 177 5.93 -11.42 5.36
N VAL A 178 4.78 -12.07 5.35
CA VAL A 178 4.48 -13.17 6.27
C VAL A 178 4.90 -14.49 5.61
N GLY A 179 5.87 -15.16 6.23
CA GLY A 179 6.45 -16.42 5.73
C GLY A 179 5.49 -17.60 5.78
N ALA A 180 5.94 -18.73 5.26
CA ALA A 180 5.16 -19.98 5.24
C ALA A 180 4.81 -20.51 6.66
N ASP A 181 5.61 -20.14 7.66
CA ASP A 181 5.43 -20.44 9.08
C ASP A 181 4.55 -19.42 9.83
N GLY A 182 4.05 -18.40 9.13
CA GLY A 182 3.28 -17.32 9.74
C GLY A 182 4.14 -16.28 10.49
N ALA A 183 5.46 -16.37 10.43
CA ALA A 183 6.37 -15.37 10.98
C ALA A 183 6.51 -14.17 10.05
N LEU A 184 6.74 -12.98 10.62
CA LEU A 184 7.20 -11.85 9.81
C LEU A 184 8.65 -12.11 9.37
N THR A 185 8.91 -12.01 8.07
CA THR A 185 10.23 -12.23 7.47
C THR A 185 10.55 -11.07 6.54
N SER A 186 11.83 -10.77 6.35
CA SER A 186 12.27 -9.78 5.38
C SER A 186 13.47 -10.23 4.57
N VAL A 187 13.61 -9.66 3.38
CA VAL A 187 14.74 -9.89 2.47
C VAL A 187 15.29 -8.54 2.03
N TRP A 188 16.57 -8.29 2.29
CA TRP A 188 17.22 -7.00 2.08
C TRP A 188 18.49 -7.11 1.26
N ARG A 189 18.75 -6.11 0.43
CA ARG A 189 20.02 -5.97 -0.27
C ARG A 189 21.06 -5.39 0.69
N THR A 190 22.17 -6.10 0.85
CA THR A 190 23.30 -5.69 1.70
C THR A 190 24.20 -4.68 0.98
N SER A 191 25.11 -4.06 1.72
CA SER A 191 26.11 -3.13 1.16
C SER A 191 27.10 -3.83 0.24
N ALA A 192 27.30 -5.14 0.42
CA ALA A 192 28.08 -5.99 -0.46
C ALA A 192 27.32 -6.36 -1.75
N GLY A 193 26.07 -5.90 -1.91
CA GLY A 193 25.24 -6.17 -3.09
C GLY A 193 24.54 -7.54 -3.09
N THR A 194 24.75 -8.36 -2.06
CA THR A 194 24.08 -9.65 -1.86
C THR A 194 22.71 -9.48 -1.20
N TRP A 195 21.90 -10.54 -1.17
CA TRP A 195 20.62 -10.56 -0.48
C TRP A 195 20.71 -11.34 0.83
N ALA A 196 20.13 -10.80 1.90
CA ALA A 196 20.06 -11.43 3.20
C ALA A 196 18.60 -11.60 3.61
N THR A 197 18.26 -12.80 4.12
CA THR A 197 16.97 -13.06 4.77
C THR A 197 17.11 -12.80 6.27
N ILE A 198 16.20 -12.00 6.83
CA ILE A 198 16.22 -11.58 8.23
C ILE A 198 14.86 -11.91 8.83
N PRO A 199 14.79 -12.85 9.80
CA PRO A 199 13.58 -13.07 10.59
C PRO A 199 13.20 -11.80 11.35
N ALA A 200 11.89 -11.51 11.41
CA ALA A 200 11.36 -10.28 11.95
C ALA A 200 10.20 -10.47 12.93
N GLY A 201 9.82 -11.71 13.24
CA GLY A 201 8.78 -12.00 14.20
C GLY A 201 8.71 -13.48 14.55
N PRO A 202 7.92 -13.84 15.57
CA PRO A 202 7.74 -15.23 15.96
C PRO A 202 6.88 -15.97 14.93
N ALA A 203 7.09 -17.28 14.80
CA ALA A 203 6.20 -18.16 14.03
C ALA A 203 4.76 -18.11 14.56
N GLY A 204 3.79 -18.25 13.66
CA GLY A 204 2.37 -18.16 14.01
C GLY A 204 1.89 -16.77 14.44
N LEU A 205 2.60 -15.69 14.10
CA LEU A 205 2.12 -14.33 14.34
C LEU A 205 0.87 -14.00 13.50
N ALA A 206 0.88 -14.41 12.22
CA ALA A 206 -0.17 -14.10 11.25
C ALA A 206 -0.44 -15.29 10.32
N PRO A 207 -1.59 -15.32 9.60
CA PRO A 207 -1.81 -16.31 8.55
C PRO A 207 -0.67 -16.28 7.50
N PRO A 208 -0.11 -17.43 7.09
CA PRO A 208 0.93 -17.48 6.06
C PRO A 208 0.54 -16.71 4.80
N GLY A 209 1.43 -15.85 4.32
CA GLY A 209 1.19 -14.98 3.15
C GLY A 209 0.12 -13.89 3.36
N GLY A 210 -0.32 -13.70 4.60
CA GLY A 210 -1.32 -12.69 4.99
C GLY A 210 -0.84 -11.25 4.84
N GLY A 211 -1.77 -10.32 5.08
CA GLY A 211 -1.53 -8.90 4.85
C GLY A 211 -0.46 -8.28 5.74
N VAL A 212 0.40 -7.51 5.08
CA VAL A 212 1.53 -6.78 5.65
C VAL A 212 1.64 -5.43 4.94
N ALA A 213 2.04 -4.40 5.66
CA ALA A 213 2.37 -3.09 5.10
C ALA A 213 3.59 -2.51 5.80
N VAL A 214 4.29 -1.60 5.13
CA VAL A 214 5.50 -0.97 5.66
C VAL A 214 5.40 0.55 5.53
N ALA A 215 5.88 1.26 6.54
CA ALA A 215 6.25 2.67 6.45
C ALA A 215 7.75 2.83 6.70
N ALA A 216 8.45 3.58 5.84
CA ALA A 216 9.92 3.56 5.77
C ALA A 216 10.57 4.96 5.76
N THR A 217 9.96 5.96 6.39
CA THR A 217 10.41 7.36 6.28
C THR A 217 11.52 7.71 7.29
N ALA A 218 11.44 7.22 8.53
CA ALA A 218 12.42 7.46 9.60
C ALA A 218 12.99 6.15 10.17
N GLY A 219 13.17 5.15 9.31
CA GLY A 219 13.39 3.75 9.66
C GLY A 219 12.23 2.89 9.17
N VAL A 220 12.44 1.58 9.11
CA VAL A 220 11.44 0.63 8.58
C VAL A 220 10.57 0.11 9.70
N GLN A 221 9.27 0.39 9.61
CA GLN A 221 8.23 -0.11 10.49
C GLN A 221 7.29 -0.98 9.67
N ALA A 222 7.14 -2.25 10.04
CA ALA A 222 6.15 -3.14 9.44
C ALA A 222 4.93 -3.28 10.34
N TYR A 223 3.80 -3.50 9.68
CA TYR A 223 2.51 -3.74 10.29
C TYR A 223 1.92 -5.01 9.70
N VAL A 224 1.39 -5.89 10.53
CA VAL A 224 0.86 -7.20 10.12
C VAL A 224 -0.48 -7.48 10.78
N ALA A 225 -1.41 -8.04 10.01
CA ALA A 225 -2.71 -8.49 10.50
C ALA A 225 -2.58 -9.91 11.08
N GLY A 226 -2.54 -10.00 12.41
CA GLY A 226 -2.29 -11.23 13.16
C GLY A 226 -3.44 -12.24 13.11
N LEU A 227 -3.15 -13.46 13.60
CA LEU A 227 -4.16 -14.53 13.71
C LEU A 227 -5.33 -14.17 14.63
N ASP A 228 -5.09 -13.30 15.61
CA ASP A 228 -6.06 -12.79 16.58
C ASP A 228 -6.86 -11.57 16.09
N GLY A 229 -6.65 -11.17 14.82
CA GLY A 229 -7.26 -10.00 14.23
C GLY A 229 -6.72 -8.66 14.78
N ARG A 230 -5.64 -8.69 15.58
CA ARG A 230 -4.90 -7.48 15.92
C ARG A 230 -4.01 -7.07 14.75
N ILE A 231 -3.80 -5.77 14.63
CA ILE A 231 -2.67 -5.21 13.89
C ILE A 231 -1.47 -5.12 14.85
N TRP A 232 -0.37 -5.75 14.46
CA TRP A 232 0.90 -5.76 15.19
C TRP A 232 1.92 -4.88 14.46
N GLN A 233 2.68 -4.09 15.21
CA GLN A 233 3.81 -3.32 14.73
C GLN A 233 5.13 -4.04 15.06
N VAL A 234 6.06 -4.03 14.11
CA VAL A 234 7.44 -4.49 14.27
C VAL A 234 8.40 -3.44 13.69
N GLY A 235 9.34 -2.97 14.51
CA GLY A 235 10.43 -2.10 14.05
C GLY A 235 11.63 -2.91 13.55
N PHE A 236 12.27 -2.48 12.47
CA PHE A 236 13.44 -3.16 11.90
C PHE A 236 14.74 -2.43 12.22
N THR A 237 15.77 -3.19 12.58
CA THR A 237 17.13 -2.69 12.83
C THR A 237 18.16 -3.21 11.84
N PHE A 238 17.74 -3.94 10.78
CA PHE A 238 18.62 -4.56 9.77
C PHE A 238 19.64 -5.56 10.32
N THR A 239 19.47 -5.89 11.59
CA THR A 239 20.04 -7.04 12.29
C THR A 239 18.87 -7.93 12.72
N PRO A 240 19.08 -9.23 12.96
CA PRO A 240 18.06 -10.06 13.59
C PRO A 240 17.57 -9.39 14.88
N LEU A 241 16.24 -9.31 15.07
CA LEU A 241 15.72 -8.81 16.34
C LEU A 241 16.03 -9.84 17.44
N PRO A 242 16.35 -9.40 18.65
CA PRO A 242 16.66 -10.30 19.74
C PRO A 242 15.41 -11.08 20.18
N ASP A 243 15.61 -12.35 20.53
CA ASP A 243 14.62 -13.11 21.28
C ASP A 243 14.59 -12.66 22.76
N PRO A 244 13.40 -12.60 23.39
CA PRO A 244 12.10 -12.87 22.81
C PRO A 244 11.60 -11.72 21.93
N TRP A 245 11.05 -12.03 20.76
CA TRP A 245 10.39 -11.05 19.88
C TRP A 245 9.33 -10.25 20.65
N GLN A 246 9.29 -8.93 20.44
CA GLN A 246 8.35 -8.01 21.11
C GLN A 246 7.50 -7.23 20.08
N PRO A 247 6.64 -7.90 19.27
CA PRO A 247 5.70 -7.18 18.43
C PRO A 247 4.75 -6.36 19.32
N VAL A 248 4.45 -5.13 18.91
CA VAL A 248 3.60 -4.21 19.67
C VAL A 248 2.20 -4.24 19.09
N ALA A 249 1.20 -4.64 19.87
CA ALA A 249 -0.19 -4.54 19.44
C ALA A 249 -0.60 -3.07 19.36
N ILE A 250 -1.04 -2.63 18.17
CA ILE A 250 -1.49 -1.24 17.97
C ILE A 250 -3.03 -1.12 17.96
N THR A 251 -3.73 -2.26 18.01
CA THR A 251 -5.19 -2.36 18.04
C THR A 251 -5.63 -3.45 19.03
N GLY A 252 -6.93 -3.47 19.37
CA GLY A 252 -7.54 -4.56 20.13
C GLY A 252 -7.73 -5.83 19.29
N ALA A 253 -8.00 -6.97 19.95
CA ALA A 253 -8.31 -8.23 19.27
C ALA A 253 -9.55 -8.09 18.36
N GLY A 254 -9.54 -8.77 17.22
CA GLY A 254 -10.66 -8.74 16.26
C GLY A 254 -10.88 -7.40 15.56
N ALA A 255 -9.90 -6.48 15.58
CA ALA A 255 -9.99 -5.20 14.88
C ALA A 255 -10.15 -5.37 13.36
N ALA A 256 -9.47 -6.37 12.78
CA ALA A 256 -9.57 -6.75 11.37
C ALA A 256 -9.69 -8.27 11.21
N PRO A 257 -10.18 -8.77 10.07
CA PRO A 257 -10.05 -10.18 9.72
C PRO A 257 -8.59 -10.64 9.78
N PRO A 258 -8.30 -11.87 10.26
CA PRO A 258 -6.93 -12.39 10.25
C PRO A 258 -6.31 -12.33 8.85
N GLY A 259 -5.09 -11.80 8.74
CA GLY A 259 -4.40 -11.64 7.46
C GLY A 259 -5.00 -10.57 6.54
N ALA A 260 -5.87 -9.68 7.04
CA ALA A 260 -6.41 -8.55 6.30
C ALA A 260 -5.30 -7.72 5.63
N ARG A 261 -5.60 -7.19 4.44
CA ARG A 261 -4.68 -6.29 3.73
C ARG A 261 -4.60 -4.97 4.49
N LEU A 262 -3.37 -4.45 4.57
CA LEU A 262 -3.04 -3.22 5.27
C LEU A 262 -2.41 -2.23 4.29
N ALA A 263 -2.54 -0.95 4.60
CA ALA A 263 -1.82 0.11 3.93
C ALA A 263 -1.17 1.00 4.99
N ALA A 264 0.14 1.23 4.91
CA ALA A 264 0.85 2.04 5.88
C ALA A 264 1.64 3.17 5.22
N ALA A 265 1.59 4.35 5.82
CA ALA A 265 2.43 5.48 5.45
C ALA A 265 2.79 6.31 6.68
N GLN A 266 3.93 6.98 6.60
CA GLN A 266 4.44 7.86 7.67
C GLN A 266 4.79 9.21 7.07
N PHE A 267 4.34 10.29 7.71
CA PHE A 267 4.76 11.64 7.35
C PHE A 267 6.26 11.82 7.60
N THR A 268 6.91 12.68 6.82
CA THR A 268 8.31 13.02 7.03
C THR A 268 8.50 13.67 8.40
N GLY A 269 9.19 12.97 9.31
CA GLY A 269 9.38 13.40 10.70
C GLY A 269 8.12 13.34 11.56
N GLY A 270 7.07 12.64 11.11
CA GLY A 270 5.75 12.61 11.75
C GLY A 270 5.25 11.20 12.10
N PRO A 271 3.95 11.10 12.47
CA PRO A 271 3.35 9.87 12.95
C PRO A 271 3.15 8.83 11.84
N SER A 272 3.04 7.57 12.27
CA SER A 272 2.69 6.43 11.44
C SER A 272 1.18 6.29 11.34
N ASN A 273 0.70 5.91 10.16
CA ASN A 273 -0.71 5.70 9.88
C ASN A 273 -0.91 4.36 9.22
N VAL A 274 -1.81 3.54 9.74
CA VAL A 274 -2.14 2.22 9.20
C VAL A 274 -3.63 2.15 8.93
N PHE A 275 -3.98 1.89 7.67
CA PHE A 275 -5.35 1.77 7.19
C PHE A 275 -5.69 0.32 6.96
N PHE A 276 -6.90 -0.06 7.33
CA PHE A 276 -7.44 -1.42 7.16
C PHE A 276 -8.96 -1.41 7.11
N ALA A 277 -9.54 -2.40 6.42
CA ALA A 277 -10.98 -2.64 6.43
C ALA A 277 -11.30 -3.67 7.52
N GLY A 278 -12.15 -3.31 8.48
CA GLY A 278 -12.60 -4.25 9.51
C GLY A 278 -13.59 -5.27 8.97
N SER A 279 -14.04 -6.18 9.84
CA SER A 279 -14.96 -7.28 9.47
C SER A 279 -16.33 -6.79 8.98
N ASP A 280 -16.72 -5.58 9.38
CA ASP A 280 -17.93 -4.88 8.93
C ASP A 280 -17.74 -4.07 7.63
N GLY A 281 -16.55 -4.13 7.02
CA GLY A 281 -16.21 -3.39 5.82
C GLY A 281 -16.03 -1.88 6.02
N ALA A 282 -16.05 -1.36 7.26
CA ALA A 282 -15.67 0.02 7.51
C ALA A 282 -14.14 0.18 7.45
N VAL A 283 -13.67 1.21 6.74
CA VAL A 283 -12.26 1.59 6.72
C VAL A 283 -11.92 2.30 8.02
N ARG A 284 -10.82 1.87 8.63
CA ARG A 284 -10.29 2.37 9.90
C ARG A 284 -8.87 2.83 9.71
N VAL A 285 -8.47 3.80 10.52
CA VAL A 285 -7.08 4.22 10.66
C VAL A 285 -6.65 4.04 12.10
N VAL A 286 -5.42 3.56 12.29
CA VAL A 286 -4.71 3.60 13.56
C VAL A 286 -3.44 4.44 13.42
N THR A 287 -3.25 5.41 14.31
CA THR A 287 -2.11 6.34 14.27
C THR A 287 -1.61 6.70 15.66
N ASN A 288 -0.32 7.05 15.75
CA ASN A 288 0.37 7.41 16.99
C ASN A 288 0.56 8.93 17.17
N MET A 289 -0.17 9.75 16.42
CA MET A 289 -0.03 11.21 16.42
C MET A 289 -0.20 11.86 17.80
N ALA A 290 -1.03 11.30 18.67
CA ALA A 290 -1.31 11.85 20.01
C ALA A 290 -0.32 11.36 21.10
N GLY A 291 0.84 10.84 20.72
CA GLY A 291 1.82 10.27 21.66
C GLY A 291 1.50 8.83 22.08
N GLY A 292 0.46 8.22 21.50
CA GLY A 292 0.07 6.82 21.69
C GLY A 292 -0.85 6.37 20.56
N TRP A 293 -0.97 5.05 20.36
CA TRP A 293 -1.82 4.48 19.32
C TRP A 293 -3.29 4.74 19.62
N GLN A 294 -4.01 5.34 18.67
CA GLN A 294 -5.48 5.40 18.72
C GLN A 294 -6.05 5.00 17.38
N GLN A 295 -7.28 4.49 17.42
CA GLN A 295 -8.03 4.04 16.26
C GLN A 295 -9.21 4.98 16.02
N SER A 296 -9.47 5.31 14.76
CA SER A 296 -10.69 5.99 14.33
C SER A 296 -11.36 5.21 13.20
N VAL A 297 -12.69 5.31 13.11
CA VAL A 297 -13.46 4.82 11.97
C VAL A 297 -13.61 5.96 10.98
N THR A 298 -13.26 5.69 9.72
CA THR A 298 -13.15 6.71 8.67
C THR A 298 -14.37 6.71 7.74
N THR A 299 -15.08 5.59 7.67
CA THR A 299 -16.23 5.41 6.76
C THR A 299 -17.38 4.71 7.46
N ALA A 300 -18.56 4.72 6.83
CA ALA A 300 -19.65 3.81 7.21
C ALA A 300 -19.27 2.34 6.97
N THR A 301 -20.05 1.43 7.56
CA THR A 301 -19.96 -0.02 7.33
C THR A 301 -20.21 -0.36 5.86
N GLY A 302 -19.53 -1.39 5.36
CA GLY A 302 -19.63 -1.84 3.97
C GLY A 302 -18.91 -0.96 2.96
N ALA A 303 -18.19 0.09 3.36
CA ALA A 303 -17.46 0.98 2.45
C ALA A 303 -16.33 0.28 1.66
N ALA A 304 -15.78 -0.80 2.20
CA ALA A 304 -14.75 -1.62 1.58
C ALA A 304 -15.03 -3.11 1.83
N LYS A 305 -14.46 -3.97 0.99
CA LYS A 305 -14.46 -5.42 1.23
C LYS A 305 -13.84 -5.71 2.60
N PRO A 306 -14.49 -6.48 3.49
CA PRO A 306 -13.91 -6.82 4.79
C PRO A 306 -12.51 -7.43 4.66
N GLY A 307 -11.52 -6.84 5.33
CA GLY A 307 -10.10 -7.22 5.21
C GLY A 307 -9.48 -7.05 3.81
N GLY A 308 -10.19 -6.38 2.91
CA GLY A 308 -9.82 -6.17 1.51
C GLY A 308 -8.70 -5.16 1.30
N PRO A 309 -8.17 -5.07 0.06
CA PRO A 309 -7.03 -4.25 -0.28
C PRO A 309 -7.33 -2.75 -0.13
N LEU A 310 -6.34 -2.05 0.41
CA LEU A 310 -6.27 -0.60 0.48
C LEU A 310 -4.86 -0.19 0.05
N ALA A 311 -4.70 1.02 -0.45
CA ALA A 311 -3.41 1.62 -0.70
C ALA A 311 -3.33 2.97 0.01
N ILE A 312 -2.12 3.43 0.31
CA ILE A 312 -1.90 4.72 0.95
C ILE A 312 -0.59 5.37 0.54
N VAL A 313 -0.59 6.70 0.42
CA VAL A 313 0.63 7.51 0.25
C VAL A 313 0.52 8.78 1.07
N ALA A 314 1.64 9.23 1.64
CA ALA A 314 1.77 10.53 2.27
C ALA A 314 2.52 11.50 1.34
N VAL A 315 2.00 12.72 1.19
CA VAL A 315 2.55 13.80 0.37
C VAL A 315 2.51 15.07 1.18
N ASP A 316 3.67 15.66 1.44
CA ASP A 316 3.80 16.79 2.36
C ASP A 316 3.11 16.50 3.70
N ASP A 317 2.08 17.26 4.04
CA ASP A 317 1.29 17.05 5.24
C ASP A 317 -0.02 16.30 4.99
N TYR A 318 -0.23 15.77 3.78
CA TYR A 318 -1.43 15.07 3.34
C TYR A 318 -1.26 13.56 3.27
N LEU A 319 -2.30 12.85 3.67
CA LEU A 319 -2.42 11.42 3.47
C LEU A 319 -3.47 11.18 2.40
N TYR A 320 -3.25 10.20 1.53
CA TYR A 320 -4.18 9.77 0.50
C TYR A 320 -4.32 8.27 0.59
N SER A 321 -5.51 7.77 0.90
CA SER A 321 -5.81 6.33 0.86
C SER A 321 -6.81 6.03 -0.24
N ALA A 322 -6.61 4.92 -0.94
CA ALA A 322 -7.44 4.48 -2.05
C ALA A 322 -7.89 3.03 -1.93
N TRP A 323 -9.15 2.79 -2.31
CA TRP A 323 -9.76 1.46 -2.40
C TRP A 323 -10.98 1.48 -3.33
N CYS A 324 -11.40 0.29 -3.76
CA CYS A 324 -12.61 0.10 -4.56
C CYS A 324 -13.73 -0.46 -3.68
N GLY A 325 -14.80 0.29 -3.45
CA GLY A 325 -15.93 -0.16 -2.64
C GLY A 325 -17.17 0.72 -2.80
N ASN A 326 -18.36 0.11 -2.74
CA ASN A 326 -19.65 0.77 -2.96
C ASN A 326 -19.71 1.59 -4.26
N ASP A 327 -19.21 1.04 -5.36
CA ASP A 327 -19.12 1.71 -6.67
C ASP A 327 -18.31 3.02 -6.67
N LEU A 328 -17.48 3.22 -5.63
CA LEU A 328 -16.72 4.43 -5.43
C LEU A 328 -15.23 4.13 -5.28
N TRP A 329 -14.43 4.98 -5.90
CA TRP A 329 -13.02 5.13 -5.60
C TRP A 329 -12.84 6.18 -4.53
N TRP A 330 -12.34 5.84 -3.37
CA TRP A 330 -12.24 6.76 -2.25
C TRP A 330 -10.85 7.40 -2.15
N TRP A 331 -10.82 8.64 -1.69
CA TRP A 331 -9.64 9.38 -1.27
C TRP A 331 -9.93 10.02 0.07
N LEU A 332 -9.13 9.70 1.10
CA LEU A 332 -9.16 10.43 2.37
C LEU A 332 -8.10 11.54 2.33
N TYR A 333 -8.41 12.74 2.84
CA TYR A 333 -7.44 13.82 3.09
C TYR A 333 -7.23 14.03 4.59
N TRP A 334 -6.00 14.36 5.00
CA TRP A 334 -5.68 14.71 6.38
C TRP A 334 -4.55 15.75 6.45
N TRP A 335 -4.47 16.58 7.51
CA TRP A 335 -3.43 17.62 7.68
C TRP A 335 -2.89 17.63 9.13
N TRP A 336 -1.58 17.43 9.32
CA TRP A 336 -0.99 17.21 10.66
C TRP A 336 -0.35 18.44 11.35
N ARG A 337 -0.14 19.58 10.67
CA ARG A 337 0.59 20.75 11.24
C ARG A 337 -0.25 21.75 12.04
N ARG A 338 -1.52 21.45 12.36
CA ARG A 338 -2.35 22.22 13.31
C ARG A 338 -2.61 21.38 14.57
N PRO A 339 -2.87 21.99 15.75
CA PRO A 339 -3.15 21.24 16.98
C PRO A 339 -4.24 20.19 16.71
N PRO A 340 -4.05 18.92 17.12
CA PRO A 340 -4.96 17.87 16.68
C PRO A 340 -6.37 18.13 17.24
N PRO A 341 -7.42 18.04 16.42
CA PRO A 341 -8.76 17.90 16.97
C PRO A 341 -8.82 16.62 17.82
N PRO A 342 -9.63 16.58 18.89
CA PRO A 342 -9.89 15.33 19.59
C PRO A 342 -10.47 14.30 18.61
N PRO A 343 -10.25 12.99 18.84
CA PRO A 343 -10.94 11.94 18.09
C PRO A 343 -12.45 12.25 18.01
N PRO A 344 -13.11 12.00 16.87
CA PRO A 344 -12.63 11.23 15.72
C PRO A 344 -11.75 12.05 14.77
N TRP A 345 -10.76 11.41 14.16
CA TRP A 345 -10.01 12.01 13.05
C TRP A 345 -10.82 11.86 11.76
N TRP A 346 -11.69 12.83 11.50
CA TRP A 346 -12.45 12.90 10.25
C TRP A 346 -11.53 13.36 9.13
N GLY A 347 -11.43 12.56 8.07
CA GLY A 347 -10.94 13.04 6.78
C GLY A 347 -12.12 13.29 5.86
N ASP A 348 -11.98 14.22 4.92
CA ASP A 348 -12.99 14.44 3.90
C ASP A 348 -12.86 13.35 2.83
N PRO A 349 -13.92 12.59 2.51
CA PRO A 349 -13.87 11.65 1.41
C PRO A 349 -14.06 12.38 0.07
N PHE A 350 -13.14 12.19 -0.87
CA PHE A 350 -13.40 12.43 -2.29
C PHE A 350 -13.68 11.09 -2.97
N THR A 351 -14.75 11.03 -3.75
CA THR A 351 -15.17 9.80 -4.41
C THR A 351 -15.27 9.97 -5.92
N LEU A 352 -14.85 8.96 -6.66
CA LEU A 352 -15.10 8.87 -8.11
C LEU A 352 -16.04 7.69 -8.37
N PRO A 353 -17.10 7.87 -9.17
CA PRO A 353 -17.96 6.75 -9.56
C PRO A 353 -17.19 5.75 -10.44
N LEU A 354 -17.33 4.46 -10.14
CA LEU A 354 -16.77 3.37 -10.92
C LEU A 354 -17.59 3.14 -12.20
N ASN A 355 -17.36 3.96 -13.22
CA ASN A 355 -17.96 3.82 -14.55
C ASN A 355 -17.18 2.87 -15.48
N GLN A 356 -16.16 2.21 -14.94
CA GLN A 356 -15.28 1.27 -15.64
C GLN A 356 -15.55 -0.14 -15.09
N PRO A 357 -15.18 -1.23 -15.79
CA PRO A 357 -15.35 -2.61 -15.32
C PRO A 357 -14.37 -2.95 -14.18
N ILE A 358 -14.40 -2.21 -13.08
CA ILE A 358 -13.60 -2.40 -11.87
C ILE A 358 -14.52 -2.98 -10.82
N GLU A 359 -14.12 -4.09 -10.20
CA GLU A 359 -14.96 -4.76 -9.21
C GLU A 359 -14.83 -4.18 -7.81
N TYR A 360 -15.84 -4.50 -6.99
CA TYR A 360 -15.80 -4.28 -5.56
C TYR A 360 -14.65 -5.05 -4.90
N GLY A 361 -13.78 -4.33 -4.17
CA GLY A 361 -12.63 -4.92 -3.49
C GLY A 361 -11.46 -5.28 -4.41
N ALA A 362 -11.40 -4.71 -5.62
CA ALA A 362 -10.26 -4.83 -6.52
C ALA A 362 -8.97 -4.33 -5.86
N GLU A 363 -7.84 -4.90 -6.30
CA GLU A 363 -6.51 -4.49 -5.86
C GLU A 363 -6.20 -3.07 -6.29
N VAL A 364 -5.57 -2.30 -5.40
CA VAL A 364 -5.23 -0.91 -5.64
C VAL A 364 -3.77 -0.66 -5.27
N ALA A 365 -3.09 0.11 -6.11
CA ALA A 365 -1.83 0.75 -5.78
C ALA A 365 -1.97 2.26 -5.95
N ILE A 366 -1.23 3.04 -5.18
CA ILE A 366 -1.25 4.50 -5.22
C ILE A 366 0.18 5.02 -5.24
N THR A 367 0.43 6.05 -6.03
CA THR A 367 1.76 6.67 -6.13
C THR A 367 1.65 8.12 -6.60
N LEU A 368 2.78 8.81 -6.67
CA LEU A 368 2.86 10.20 -7.06
C LEU A 368 3.20 10.37 -8.54
N TYR A 369 2.49 11.28 -9.19
CA TYR A 369 2.70 11.76 -10.54
C TYR A 369 3.27 13.18 -10.47
N ARG A 370 4.44 13.37 -11.10
CA ARG A 370 5.27 14.60 -11.11
C ARG A 370 6.17 14.83 -9.92
#